data_AF-A0AA87AKK9-F1
#
_entry.id   AF-A0AA87AKK9-F1
#
_cell.length_a   1.000
_cell.length_b   1.000
_cell.length_c   1.000
_cell.angle_alpha   90.00
_cell.angle_beta   90.00
_cell.angle_gamma   90.00
#
_symmetry.space_group_name_H-M   'P 1'
#
loop_
_entity.id
_entity.type
_entity.pdbx_description
1 polymer ?
#
loop_
_entity_poly.entity_id
_entity_poly.type
_entity_poly.pdbx_seq_one_letter_code
_entity_poly.pdbx_strand_id
1 'polypeptide(L)'
;MGNRIALWDNLKFFLVTCVVIGHFVDQFTGLSNIYDSIFLFIYSFHIPLFIFIAGLMFKNKNITAKAIFFISIGFAYKIVSAIVERLLGTVKVEFFLLWDGGLSWFMFALAAYMVILKIIEKQNKEYILVFSIVLACFVGYDPGIGDFLYLSRIIIFFPFFLSGVLLQNFDIVSFKDKNSKYKFLAGVIVLVWLGLCIYEVDRIYGLRYLFTGRNPFFPKIMSYAPLVRLASYIISFSIGFSLIMLMPNKRLGLITDMGKNSINVYFWHMHIYYTLNKLFGISNIFHYGVKGKIAFLVIAVILSIILSQNIFNFPIKQIRNQVFSSKKAS
;
A
#
# COMPACT_ATOMS: atom_id res chain seq x y z
N MET A 1 19.43 7.87 19.84
CA MET A 1 18.52 7.14 18.93
C MET A 1 17.10 7.37 19.44
N GLY A 2 16.27 8.15 18.75
CA GLY A 2 14.93 8.50 19.27
C GLY A 2 14.06 7.26 19.46
N ASN A 3 13.33 7.18 20.58
CA ASN A 3 12.45 6.07 20.96
C ASN A 3 11.56 5.66 19.77
N ARG A 4 11.92 4.55 19.14
CA ARG A 4 11.21 4.01 17.99
C ARG A 4 10.03 3.19 18.50
N ILE A 5 8.82 3.61 18.16
CA ILE A 5 7.59 2.96 18.63
C ILE A 5 7.41 1.64 17.87
N ALA A 6 7.40 0.52 18.60
CA ALA A 6 7.32 -0.83 18.04
C ALA A 6 6.02 -1.08 17.24
N LEU A 7 4.93 -0.42 17.64
CA LEU A 7 3.64 -0.48 16.94
C LEU A 7 3.76 -0.21 15.44
N TRP A 8 4.50 0.83 15.02
CA TRP A 8 4.60 1.20 13.62
C TRP A 8 5.38 0.18 12.79
N ASP A 9 6.41 -0.44 13.37
CA ASP A 9 7.17 -1.46 12.66
C ASP A 9 6.39 -2.77 12.56
N ASN A 10 5.68 -3.18 13.62
CA ASN A 10 4.77 -4.34 13.57
C ASN A 10 3.68 -4.13 12.51
N LEU A 11 3.08 -2.94 12.47
CA LEU A 11 2.04 -2.60 11.49
C LEU A 11 2.59 -2.59 10.07
N LYS A 12 3.76 -1.99 9.83
CA LYS A 12 4.39 -2.01 8.49
C LYS A 12 4.72 -3.42 8.00
N PHE A 13 5.14 -4.32 8.89
CA PHE A 13 5.34 -5.73 8.52
C PHE A 13 4.02 -6.40 8.15
N PHE A 14 2.99 -6.28 9.00
CA PHE A 14 1.67 -6.82 8.71
C PHE A 14 1.13 -6.33 7.36
N LEU A 15 1.22 -5.02 7.13
CA LEU A 15 0.77 -4.40 5.89
C LEU A 15 1.56 -4.88 4.67
N VAL A 16 2.88 -5.07 4.79
CA VAL A 16 3.67 -5.52 3.63
C VAL A 16 3.38 -6.98 3.30
N THR A 17 3.15 -7.82 4.31
CA THR A 17 2.67 -9.18 4.09
C THR A 17 1.29 -9.16 3.43
N CYS A 18 0.40 -8.25 3.81
CA CYS A 18 -0.89 -8.05 3.13
C CYS A 18 -0.72 -7.64 1.67
N VAL A 19 0.24 -6.78 1.32
CA VAL A 19 0.56 -6.45 -0.10
C VAL A 19 0.90 -7.72 -0.88
N VAL A 20 1.82 -8.54 -0.35
CA VAL A 20 2.25 -9.77 -1.04
C VAL A 20 1.08 -10.75 -1.19
N ILE A 21 0.30 -10.98 -0.13
CA ILE A 21 -0.91 -11.81 -0.20
C ILE A 21 -1.90 -11.23 -1.21
N GLY A 22 -2.13 -9.91 -1.19
CA GLY A 22 -3.03 -9.22 -2.08
C GLY A 22 -2.70 -9.45 -3.55
N HIS A 23 -1.43 -9.39 -3.93
CA HIS A 23 -0.99 -9.66 -5.31
C HIS A 23 -1.03 -11.14 -5.70
N PHE A 24 -0.76 -12.05 -4.76
CA PHE A 24 -0.93 -13.49 -5.00
C PHE A 24 -2.40 -13.82 -5.25
N VAL A 25 -3.29 -13.29 -4.42
CA VAL A 25 -4.73 -13.48 -4.55
C VAL A 25 -5.27 -12.86 -5.83
N ASP A 26 -4.76 -11.69 -6.22
CA ASP A 26 -5.12 -10.99 -7.47
C ASP A 26 -5.02 -11.90 -8.70
N GLN A 27 -4.02 -12.79 -8.74
CA GLN A 27 -3.80 -13.74 -9.85
C GLN A 27 -4.96 -14.71 -10.09
N PHE A 28 -5.81 -14.93 -9.08
CA PHE A 28 -6.94 -15.85 -9.14
C PHE A 28 -8.26 -15.19 -8.76
N THR A 29 -8.32 -13.86 -8.81
CA THR A 29 -9.58 -13.14 -8.68
C THR A 29 -10.54 -13.51 -9.80
N GLY A 30 -11.84 -13.60 -9.50
CA GLY A 30 -12.85 -14.08 -10.43
C GLY A 30 -12.90 -15.61 -10.64
N LEU A 31 -11.94 -16.37 -10.10
CA LEU A 31 -11.96 -17.83 -10.10
C LEU A 31 -12.41 -18.43 -8.76
N SER A 32 -12.44 -17.64 -7.70
CA SER A 32 -12.74 -18.13 -6.36
C SER A 32 -13.24 -17.01 -5.45
N ASN A 33 -14.50 -17.10 -5.00
CA ASN A 33 -15.14 -16.10 -4.14
C ASN A 33 -14.33 -15.79 -2.86
N ILE A 34 -13.68 -16.80 -2.26
CA ILE A 34 -12.82 -16.56 -1.08
C ILE A 34 -11.57 -15.74 -1.42
N TYR A 35 -11.01 -15.86 -2.63
CA TYR A 35 -9.89 -15.03 -3.07
C TYR A 35 -10.40 -13.60 -3.36
N ASP A 36 -11.55 -13.46 -4.00
CA ASP A 36 -12.19 -12.16 -4.17
C ASP A 36 -12.48 -11.46 -2.83
N SER A 37 -12.91 -12.23 -1.82
CA SER A 37 -13.13 -11.76 -0.45
C SER A 37 -11.84 -11.27 0.20
N ILE A 38 -10.77 -12.06 0.12
CA ILE A 38 -9.44 -11.71 0.67
C ILE A 38 -8.88 -10.48 -0.03
N PHE A 39 -8.98 -10.43 -1.37
CA PHE A 39 -8.56 -9.28 -2.16
C PHE A 39 -9.28 -8.03 -1.70
N LEU A 40 -10.61 -8.06 -1.66
CA LEU A 40 -11.42 -6.91 -1.30
C LEU A 40 -11.12 -6.42 0.12
N PHE A 41 -11.01 -7.35 1.07
CA PHE A 41 -10.66 -7.06 2.45
C PHE A 41 -9.29 -6.38 2.55
N ILE A 42 -8.25 -6.96 1.96
CA ILE A 42 -6.88 -6.42 2.00
C ILE A 42 -6.82 -5.04 1.34
N TYR A 43 -7.37 -4.91 0.12
CA TYR A 43 -7.32 -3.67 -0.67
C TYR A 43 -8.05 -2.51 -0.01
N SER A 44 -9.03 -2.79 0.87
CA SER A 44 -9.72 -1.75 1.62
C SER A 44 -8.84 -0.94 2.57
N PHE A 45 -7.72 -1.47 3.08
CA PHE A 45 -6.91 -0.77 4.09
C PHE A 45 -5.41 -0.73 3.82
N HIS A 46 -4.83 -1.69 3.10
CA HIS A 46 -3.38 -1.88 3.19
C HIS A 46 -2.57 -0.70 2.60
N ILE A 47 -2.93 -0.22 1.40
CA ILE A 47 -2.33 0.97 0.79
C ILE A 47 -2.70 2.25 1.54
N PRO A 48 -3.99 2.54 1.82
CA PRO A 48 -4.38 3.71 2.61
C PRO A 48 -3.60 3.82 3.92
N LEU A 49 -3.47 2.72 4.66
CA LEU A 49 -2.79 2.70 5.95
C LEU A 49 -1.27 2.83 5.79
N PHE A 50 -0.66 2.25 4.76
CA PHE A 50 0.75 2.48 4.44
C PHE A 50 1.05 3.95 4.18
N ILE A 51 0.19 4.60 3.38
CA ILE A 51 0.31 6.01 3.01
C ILE A 51 0.08 6.91 4.23
N PHE A 52 -0.89 6.57 5.07
CA PHE A 52 -1.11 7.24 6.36
C PHE A 52 0.12 7.16 7.26
N ILE A 53 0.71 5.96 7.44
CA ILE A 53 1.94 5.78 8.23
C ILE A 53 3.11 6.58 7.63
N ALA A 54 3.21 6.62 6.30
CA ALA A 54 4.23 7.42 5.62
C ALA A 54 4.10 8.91 5.92
N GLY A 55 2.87 9.43 5.96
CA GLY A 55 2.56 10.80 6.39
C GLY A 55 2.87 11.04 7.86
N LEU A 56 2.45 10.14 8.74
CA LEU A 56 2.70 10.21 10.19
C LEU A 56 4.20 10.24 10.53
N MET A 57 4.98 9.41 9.83
CA MET A 57 6.44 9.32 10.01
C MET A 57 7.20 10.40 9.22
N PHE A 58 6.52 11.23 8.44
CA PHE A 58 7.16 12.21 7.59
C PHE A 58 7.81 13.33 8.41
N LYS A 59 9.12 13.53 8.29
CA LYS A 59 9.81 14.69 8.89
C LYS A 59 10.06 15.77 7.86
N ASN A 60 9.74 17.02 8.21
CA ASN A 60 10.01 18.21 7.39
C ASN A 60 11.50 18.60 7.37
N LYS A 61 12.33 17.68 6.84
CA LYS A 61 13.77 17.83 6.65
C LYS A 61 14.17 17.07 5.38
N ASN A 62 15.06 17.65 4.59
CA ASN A 62 15.61 17.05 3.36
C ASN A 62 14.53 16.57 2.38
N ILE A 63 13.46 17.36 2.19
CA ILE A 63 12.31 16.96 1.37
C ILE A 63 12.73 16.64 -0.07
N THR A 64 13.53 17.50 -0.69
CA THR A 64 14.04 17.30 -2.05
C THR A 64 14.81 15.99 -2.19
N ALA A 65 15.72 15.69 -1.26
CA ALA A 65 16.48 14.44 -1.27
C ALA A 65 15.58 13.22 -1.07
N LYS A 66 14.54 13.31 -0.22
CA LYS A 66 13.57 12.22 -0.06
C LYS A 66 12.74 12.01 -1.33
N ALA A 67 12.29 13.08 -1.98
CA ALA A 67 11.55 13.00 -3.25
C ALA A 67 12.41 12.34 -4.33
N ILE A 68 13.67 12.79 -4.50
CA ILE A 68 14.64 12.18 -5.42
C ILE A 68 14.84 10.69 -5.08
N PHE A 69 15.02 10.35 -3.80
CA PHE A 69 15.18 8.97 -3.35
C PHE A 69 14.02 8.07 -3.79
N PHE A 70 12.77 8.49 -3.59
CA PHE A 70 11.60 7.71 -4.00
C PHE A 70 11.44 7.65 -5.52
N ILE A 71 11.71 8.75 -6.23
CA ILE A 71 11.74 8.76 -7.71
C ILE A 71 12.77 7.77 -8.24
N SER A 72 13.99 7.76 -7.68
CA SER A 72 15.06 6.84 -8.05
C SER A 72 14.68 5.38 -7.81
N ILE A 73 14.01 5.07 -6.69
CA ILE A 73 13.49 3.71 -6.44
C ILE A 73 12.40 3.35 -7.46
N GLY A 74 11.49 4.27 -7.76
CA GLY A 74 10.43 4.06 -8.76
C GLY A 74 11.02 3.70 -10.12
N PHE A 75 12.00 4.46 -10.60
CA PHE A 75 12.69 4.14 -11.87
C PHE A 75 13.52 2.87 -11.81
N ALA A 76 14.25 2.65 -10.72
CA ALA A 76 15.01 1.40 -10.54
C ALA A 76 14.08 0.18 -10.59
N TYR A 77 12.89 0.26 -9.99
CA TYR A 77 11.88 -0.78 -10.06
C TYR A 77 11.48 -1.07 -11.51
N LYS A 78 11.16 -0.04 -12.30
CA LYS A 78 10.75 -0.21 -13.71
C LYS A 78 11.86 -0.84 -14.56
N ILE A 79 13.09 -0.40 -14.37
CA ILE A 79 14.25 -0.95 -15.08
C ILE A 79 14.43 -2.43 -14.73
N VAL A 80 14.36 -2.77 -13.44
CA VAL A 80 14.46 -4.18 -12.99
C VAL A 80 13.30 -5.00 -13.55
N SER A 81 12.06 -4.48 -13.55
CA SER A 81 10.89 -5.17 -14.13
C SER A 81 11.11 -5.49 -15.60
N ALA A 82 11.56 -4.51 -16.39
CA ALA A 82 11.84 -4.69 -17.81
C ALA A 82 12.93 -5.73 -18.08
N ILE A 83 14.00 -5.72 -17.27
CA ILE A 83 15.09 -6.72 -17.37
C ILE A 83 14.54 -8.11 -17.02
N VAL A 84 13.81 -8.25 -15.92
CA VAL A 84 13.25 -9.53 -15.47
C VAL A 84 12.27 -10.08 -16.52
N GLU A 85 11.35 -9.27 -17.04
CA GLU A 85 10.42 -9.67 -18.09
C GLU A 85 11.14 -10.15 -19.35
N ARG A 86 12.22 -9.47 -19.75
CA ARG A 86 13.05 -9.87 -20.88
C ARG A 86 13.74 -11.20 -20.64
N LEU A 87 14.33 -11.39 -19.46
CA LEU A 87 15.02 -12.64 -19.07
C LEU A 87 14.06 -13.82 -18.98
N LEU A 88 12.79 -13.60 -18.61
CA LEU A 88 11.75 -14.62 -18.56
C LEU A 88 11.17 -14.98 -19.94
N GLY A 89 11.71 -14.39 -21.02
CA GLY A 89 11.38 -14.72 -22.40
C GLY A 89 10.30 -13.86 -23.03
N THR A 90 9.95 -12.71 -22.45
CA THR A 90 8.98 -11.78 -23.05
C THR A 90 9.61 -11.09 -24.26
N VAL A 91 9.07 -11.36 -25.45
CA VAL A 91 9.63 -10.92 -26.73
C VAL A 91 9.47 -9.40 -26.92
N LYS A 92 8.34 -8.83 -26.49
CA LYS A 92 8.06 -7.39 -26.48
C LYS A 92 7.84 -6.93 -25.05
N VAL A 93 8.85 -6.32 -24.46
CA VAL A 93 8.74 -5.68 -23.15
C VAL A 93 8.21 -4.27 -23.37
N GLU A 94 7.01 -3.98 -22.91
CA GLU A 94 6.42 -2.65 -22.97
C GLU A 94 6.98 -1.79 -21.83
N PHE A 95 7.91 -0.89 -22.16
CA PHE A 95 8.50 0.02 -21.20
C PHE A 95 7.88 1.42 -21.32
N PHE A 96 6.80 1.65 -20.59
CA PHE A 96 6.22 2.98 -20.47
C PHE A 96 6.75 3.66 -19.21
N LEU A 97 7.38 4.82 -19.35
CA LEU A 97 8.05 5.49 -18.23
C LEU A 97 7.07 6.15 -17.25
N LEU A 98 6.00 6.76 -17.77
CA LEU A 98 5.03 7.56 -17.02
C LEU A 98 3.60 7.03 -17.08
N TRP A 99 3.39 5.87 -17.69
CA TRP A 99 2.08 5.27 -17.89
C TRP A 99 2.15 3.81 -17.50
N ASP A 100 1.75 3.45 -16.29
CA ASP A 100 1.85 2.07 -15.81
C ASP A 100 0.81 1.75 -14.73
N GLY A 101 0.22 0.57 -14.80
CA GLY A 101 -0.68 0.03 -13.77
C GLY A 101 0.06 -0.69 -12.65
N GLY A 102 1.34 -1.01 -12.85
CA GLY A 102 2.21 -1.80 -11.99
C GLY A 102 2.70 -1.08 -10.75
N LEU A 103 3.55 -1.74 -9.96
CA LEU A 103 3.90 -1.37 -8.58
C LEU A 103 4.74 -0.10 -8.43
N SER A 104 5.30 0.44 -9.51
CA SER A 104 6.17 1.62 -9.40
C SER A 104 5.42 2.88 -8.91
N TRP A 105 4.09 2.92 -9.10
CA TRP A 105 3.21 4.04 -8.75
C TRP A 105 3.36 4.50 -7.29
N PHE A 106 3.53 3.57 -6.35
CA PHE A 106 3.56 3.89 -4.91
C PHE A 106 4.76 4.76 -4.56
N MET A 107 5.92 4.52 -5.19
CA MET A 107 7.13 5.30 -4.97
C MET A 107 6.98 6.71 -5.56
N PHE A 108 6.42 6.82 -6.76
CA PHE A 108 6.13 8.12 -7.37
C PHE A 108 5.10 8.91 -6.57
N ALA A 109 4.07 8.25 -6.04
CA ALA A 109 3.07 8.89 -5.20
C ALA A 109 3.69 9.44 -3.91
N LEU A 110 4.54 8.68 -3.22
CA LEU A 110 5.26 9.18 -2.05
C LEU A 110 6.14 10.40 -2.39
N ALA A 111 6.84 10.38 -3.53
CA ALA A 111 7.62 11.54 -3.97
C ALA A 111 6.72 12.76 -4.25
N ALA A 112 5.60 12.57 -4.93
CA ALA A 112 4.62 13.63 -5.22
C ALA A 112 4.07 14.23 -3.92
N TYR A 113 3.70 13.40 -2.94
CA TYR A 113 3.22 13.87 -1.64
C TYR A 113 4.23 14.72 -0.89
N MET A 114 5.53 14.40 -1.00
CA MET A 114 6.59 15.20 -0.40
C MET A 114 6.69 16.59 -1.04
N VAL A 115 6.58 16.66 -2.36
CA VAL A 115 6.59 17.93 -3.11
C VAL A 115 5.34 18.74 -2.78
N ILE A 116 4.16 18.12 -2.85
CA ILE A 116 2.88 18.77 -2.51
C ILE A 116 2.95 19.31 -1.08
N LEU A 117 3.41 18.51 -0.11
CA LEU A 117 3.52 18.93 1.29
C LEU A 117 4.48 20.12 1.48
N LYS A 118 5.57 20.19 0.70
CA LYS A 118 6.47 21.35 0.71
C LYS A 118 5.78 22.61 0.20
N ILE A 119 4.96 22.48 -0.86
CA ILE A 119 4.22 23.60 -1.45
C ILE A 119 3.17 24.12 -0.45
N ILE A 120 2.44 23.21 0.21
CA ILE A 120 1.35 23.57 1.14
C ILE A 120 1.82 23.77 2.59
N GLU A 121 3.14 23.79 2.85
CA GLU A 121 3.72 23.76 4.19
C GLU A 121 3.19 24.86 5.11
N LYS A 122 3.03 26.08 4.56
CA LYS A 122 2.58 27.28 5.26
C LYS A 122 1.06 27.51 5.21
N GLN A 123 0.31 26.59 4.61
CA GLN A 123 -1.13 26.71 4.39
C GLN A 123 -1.93 25.95 5.43
N ASN A 124 -3.24 26.22 5.51
CA ASN A 124 -4.16 25.50 6.37
C ASN A 124 -4.37 24.05 5.85
N LYS A 125 -3.71 23.09 6.51
CA LYS A 125 -3.71 21.68 6.13
C LYS A 125 -5.06 21.00 6.35
N GLU A 126 -5.88 21.47 7.29
CA GLU A 126 -7.21 20.91 7.54
C GLU A 126 -8.17 21.26 6.40
N TYR A 127 -8.14 22.51 5.95
CA TYR A 127 -8.88 22.94 4.76
C TYR A 127 -8.46 22.14 3.51
N ILE A 128 -7.14 21.95 3.32
CA ILE A 128 -6.61 21.18 2.19
C ILE A 128 -7.01 19.70 2.28
N LEU A 129 -7.10 19.14 3.49
CA LEU A 129 -7.61 17.79 3.69
C LEU A 129 -9.06 17.68 3.19
N VAL A 130 -9.94 18.58 3.62
CA VAL A 130 -11.35 18.60 3.18
C VAL A 130 -11.42 18.73 1.65
N PHE A 131 -10.69 19.69 1.08
CA PHE A 131 -10.61 19.88 -0.37
C PHE A 131 -10.12 18.63 -1.09
N SER A 132 -9.08 17.96 -0.58
CA SER A 132 -8.53 16.74 -1.18
C SER A 132 -9.51 15.57 -1.15
N ILE A 133 -10.33 15.44 -0.11
CA ILE A 133 -11.38 14.42 -0.02
C ILE A 133 -12.44 14.70 -1.08
N VAL A 134 -12.89 15.94 -1.21
CA VAL A 134 -13.86 16.34 -2.23
C VAL A 134 -13.30 16.05 -3.62
N LEU A 135 -12.11 16.56 -3.95
CA LEU A 135 -11.46 16.32 -5.24
C LEU A 135 -11.37 14.83 -5.57
N ALA A 136 -10.96 14.01 -4.60
CA ALA A 136 -10.82 12.58 -4.80
C ALA A 136 -12.15 11.82 -4.93
N CYS A 137 -13.27 12.41 -4.47
CA CYS A 137 -14.61 11.87 -4.74
C CYS A 137 -15.06 12.11 -6.18
N PHE A 138 -14.54 13.14 -6.86
CA PHE A 138 -14.92 13.47 -8.23
C PHE A 138 -13.90 13.02 -9.29
N VAL A 139 -12.64 12.77 -8.92
CA VAL A 139 -11.57 12.43 -9.88
C VAL A 139 -11.89 11.21 -10.75
N GLY A 140 -12.70 10.27 -10.27
CA GLY A 140 -13.09 9.08 -11.02
C GLY A 140 -14.01 9.34 -12.21
N TYR A 141 -14.58 10.54 -12.35
CA TYR A 141 -15.36 10.91 -13.54
C TYR A 141 -14.49 11.19 -14.77
N ASP A 142 -13.22 11.53 -14.58
CA ASP A 142 -12.30 11.82 -15.68
C ASP A 142 -11.50 10.55 -16.05
N PRO A 143 -11.78 9.92 -17.20
CA PRO A 143 -11.05 8.74 -17.65
C PRO A 143 -9.59 9.05 -18.06
N GLY A 144 -9.25 10.31 -18.35
CA GLY A 144 -7.92 10.72 -18.77
C GLY A 144 -6.87 10.76 -17.66
N ILE A 145 -7.30 10.86 -16.39
CA ILE A 145 -6.40 10.92 -15.22
C ILE A 145 -5.79 9.55 -14.88
N GLY A 146 -6.45 8.45 -15.24
CA GLY A 146 -6.21 7.06 -14.82
C GLY A 146 -4.77 6.70 -14.41
N ASP A 147 -4.03 6.04 -15.31
CA ASP A 147 -2.65 5.60 -15.05
C ASP A 147 -1.58 6.60 -15.51
N PHE A 148 -1.96 7.65 -16.24
CA PHE A 148 -1.04 8.70 -16.67
C PHE A 148 -0.49 9.45 -15.44
N LEU A 149 0.85 9.44 -15.29
CA LEU A 149 1.56 9.97 -14.12
C LEU A 149 1.09 9.38 -12.78
N TYR A 150 0.34 8.27 -12.80
CA TYR A 150 -0.34 7.70 -11.63
C TYR A 150 -1.27 8.70 -10.93
N LEU A 151 -1.74 9.71 -11.64
CA LEU A 151 -2.37 10.89 -11.06
C LEU A 151 -3.66 10.52 -10.31
N SER A 152 -4.42 9.55 -10.82
CA SER A 152 -5.61 9.03 -10.12
C SER A 152 -5.26 8.54 -8.72
N ARG A 153 -4.26 7.67 -8.59
CA ARG A 153 -3.85 7.12 -7.29
C ARG A 153 -3.25 8.19 -6.38
N ILE A 154 -2.50 9.15 -6.93
CA ILE A 154 -1.96 10.28 -6.16
C ILE A 154 -3.11 11.09 -5.54
N ILE A 155 -4.09 11.51 -6.34
CA ILE A 155 -5.22 12.30 -5.85
C ILE A 155 -6.04 11.50 -4.83
N ILE A 156 -6.32 10.23 -5.14
CA ILE A 156 -7.18 9.38 -4.31
C ILE A 156 -6.56 9.07 -2.96
N PHE A 157 -5.26 8.79 -2.90
CA PHE A 157 -4.64 8.41 -1.64
C PHE A 157 -4.02 9.60 -0.86
N PHE A 158 -3.95 10.80 -1.44
CA PHE A 158 -3.45 11.99 -0.76
C PHE A 158 -4.15 12.32 0.57
N PRO A 159 -5.49 12.21 0.71
CA PRO A 159 -6.17 12.44 1.99
C PRO A 159 -5.64 11.57 3.14
N PHE A 160 -5.26 10.31 2.86
CA PHE A 160 -4.68 9.43 3.88
C PHE A 160 -3.28 9.90 4.29
N PHE A 161 -2.47 10.35 3.34
CA PHE A 161 -1.14 10.90 3.63
C PHE A 161 -1.25 12.14 4.51
N LEU A 162 -2.09 13.09 4.12
CA LEU A 162 -2.26 14.36 4.82
C LEU A 162 -2.86 14.17 6.21
N SER A 163 -3.80 13.23 6.37
CA SER A 163 -4.32 12.83 7.68
C SER A 163 -3.21 12.31 8.60
N GLY A 164 -2.28 11.52 8.06
CA GLY A 164 -1.10 11.07 8.80
C GLY A 164 -0.22 12.23 9.26
N VAL A 165 0.03 13.21 8.38
CA VAL A 165 0.82 14.41 8.71
C VAL A 165 0.17 15.24 9.82
N LEU A 166 -1.15 15.43 9.77
CA LEU A 166 -1.89 16.18 10.80
C LEU A 166 -1.82 15.50 12.17
N LEU A 167 -1.82 14.17 12.21
CA LEU A 167 -1.76 13.40 13.45
C LEU A 167 -0.32 13.15 13.96
N GLN A 168 0.70 13.73 13.34
CA GLN A 168 2.10 13.47 13.70
C GLN A 168 2.45 13.83 15.15
N ASN A 169 1.85 14.89 15.68
CA ASN A 169 2.08 15.36 17.06
C ASN A 169 1.13 14.72 18.07
N PHE A 170 0.15 13.93 17.61
CA PHE A 170 -0.79 13.24 18.47
C PHE A 170 -0.18 11.94 19.01
N ASP A 171 -0.21 11.76 20.32
CA ASP A 171 0.30 10.54 20.95
C ASP A 171 -0.72 9.39 20.85
N ILE A 172 -0.69 8.74 19.68
CA ILE A 172 -1.54 7.59 19.36
C ILE A 172 -1.36 6.45 20.37
N VAL A 173 -0.16 6.28 20.92
CA VAL A 173 0.12 5.19 21.87
C VAL A 173 -0.62 5.44 23.19
N SER A 174 -0.47 6.63 23.77
CA SER A 174 -1.15 6.93 25.03
C SER A 174 -2.68 6.97 24.86
N PHE A 175 -3.19 7.45 23.72
CA PHE A 175 -4.62 7.36 23.41
C PHE A 175 -5.11 5.90 23.38
N LYS A 176 -4.38 5.01 22.71
CA LYS A 176 -4.70 3.58 22.62
C LYS A 176 -4.69 2.90 23.99
N ASP A 177 -3.74 3.25 24.84
CA ASP A 177 -3.58 2.63 26.16
C ASP A 177 -4.65 3.12 27.14
N LYS A 178 -5.01 4.42 27.10
CA LYS A 178 -6.09 5.00 27.92
C LYS A 178 -7.48 4.52 27.49
N ASN A 179 -7.70 4.28 26.21
CA ASN A 179 -9.03 3.99 25.67
C ASN A 179 -9.21 2.52 25.24
N SER A 180 -8.95 1.58 26.16
CA SER A 180 -9.02 0.13 25.87
C SER A 180 -10.39 -0.33 25.33
N LYS A 181 -11.49 0.39 25.64
CA LYS A 181 -12.83 0.15 25.07
C LYS A 181 -12.86 0.19 23.53
N TYR A 182 -12.03 1.03 22.91
CA TYR A 182 -11.96 1.12 21.46
C TYR A 182 -11.24 -0.07 20.83
N LYS A 183 -10.54 -0.92 21.60
CA LYS A 183 -9.98 -2.18 21.10
C LYS A 183 -11.09 -3.20 20.81
N PHE A 184 -12.12 -3.25 21.65
CA PHE A 184 -13.29 -4.08 21.40
C PHE A 184 -14.04 -3.59 20.16
N LEU A 185 -14.32 -2.28 20.09
CA LEU A 185 -14.93 -1.67 18.91
C LEU A 185 -14.12 -1.94 17.63
N ALA A 186 -12.79 -1.80 17.69
CA ALA A 186 -11.90 -2.12 16.58
C ALA A 186 -12.00 -3.58 16.13
N GLY A 187 -12.08 -4.52 17.09
CA GLY A 187 -12.32 -5.94 16.80
C GLY A 187 -13.65 -6.14 16.07
N VAL A 188 -14.73 -5.51 16.55
CA VAL A 188 -16.05 -5.58 15.92
C VAL A 188 -16.01 -5.01 14.50
N ILE A 189 -15.40 -3.85 14.27
CA ILE A 189 -15.28 -3.23 12.93
C ILE A 189 -14.58 -4.18 11.95
N VAL A 190 -13.46 -4.78 12.38
CA VAL A 190 -12.71 -5.74 11.53
C VAL A 190 -13.55 -6.97 11.23
N LEU A 191 -14.23 -7.54 12.22
CA LEU A 191 -15.07 -8.73 12.04
C LEU A 191 -16.29 -8.45 11.15
N VAL A 192 -16.94 -7.30 11.32
CA VAL A 192 -18.09 -6.90 10.48
C VAL A 192 -17.64 -6.72 9.03
N TRP A 193 -16.56 -5.98 8.78
CA TRP A 193 -16.07 -5.80 7.42
C TRP A 193 -15.59 -7.11 6.79
N LEU A 194 -14.87 -7.94 7.54
CA LEU A 194 -14.47 -9.27 7.07
C LEU A 194 -15.68 -10.15 6.75
N GLY A 195 -16.71 -10.14 7.61
CA GLY A 195 -17.97 -10.84 7.38
C GLY A 195 -18.66 -10.37 6.11
N LEU A 196 -18.76 -9.06 5.88
CA LEU A 196 -19.30 -8.50 4.63
C LEU A 196 -18.46 -8.93 3.42
N CYS A 197 -17.13 -8.90 3.53
CA CYS A 197 -16.27 -9.38 2.45
C CYS A 197 -16.45 -10.87 2.15
N ILE A 198 -16.77 -11.72 3.13
CA ILE A 198 -16.94 -13.17 2.93
C ILE A 198 -18.35 -13.52 2.43
N TYR A 199 -19.38 -12.95 3.04
CA TYR A 199 -20.77 -13.36 2.80
C TYR A 199 -21.47 -12.53 1.73
N GLU A 200 -21.02 -11.30 1.47
CA GLU A 200 -21.66 -10.37 0.52
C GLU A 200 -20.76 -10.01 -0.66
N VAL A 201 -19.68 -10.78 -0.88
CA VAL A 201 -18.66 -10.50 -1.92
C VAL A 201 -19.28 -10.22 -3.28
N ASP A 202 -20.25 -11.04 -3.72
CA ASP A 202 -20.87 -10.91 -5.04
C ASP A 202 -21.56 -9.55 -5.24
N ARG A 203 -22.05 -8.92 -4.15
CA ARG A 203 -22.68 -7.60 -4.19
C ARG A 203 -21.66 -6.47 -4.12
N ILE A 204 -20.65 -6.61 -3.25
CA ILE A 204 -19.73 -5.52 -2.92
C ILE A 204 -18.40 -5.57 -3.68
N TYR A 205 -18.14 -6.61 -4.49
CA TYR A 205 -16.87 -6.79 -5.19
C TYR A 205 -16.54 -5.63 -6.15
N GLY A 206 -17.55 -4.92 -6.66
CA GLY A 206 -17.35 -3.69 -7.44
C GLY A 206 -16.55 -2.60 -6.70
N LEU A 207 -16.52 -2.63 -5.36
CA LEU A 207 -15.69 -1.71 -4.57
C LEU A 207 -14.18 -1.88 -4.82
N ARG A 208 -13.74 -3.02 -5.37
CA ARG A 208 -12.34 -3.23 -5.78
C ARG A 208 -11.81 -2.12 -6.69
N TYR A 209 -12.66 -1.60 -7.57
CA TYR A 209 -12.29 -0.54 -8.51
C TYR A 209 -11.99 0.79 -7.80
N LEU A 210 -12.66 1.04 -6.66
CA LEU A 210 -12.43 2.22 -5.83
C LEU A 210 -11.21 2.03 -4.92
N PHE A 211 -11.05 0.86 -4.31
CA PHE A 211 -9.92 0.57 -3.43
C PHE A 211 -8.56 0.49 -4.15
N THR A 212 -8.55 0.14 -5.44
CA THR A 212 -7.32 0.16 -6.26
C THR A 212 -6.91 1.57 -6.70
N GLY A 213 -7.85 2.52 -6.70
CA GLY A 213 -7.62 3.93 -7.01
C GLY A 213 -7.13 4.23 -8.43
N ARG A 214 -7.15 3.25 -9.35
CA ARG A 214 -6.67 3.44 -10.74
C ARG A 214 -7.79 3.61 -11.76
N ASN A 215 -8.98 3.11 -11.43
CA ASN A 215 -10.05 2.95 -12.39
C ASN A 215 -11.00 4.16 -12.36
N PRO A 216 -11.47 4.63 -13.53
CA PRO A 216 -12.60 5.56 -13.57
C PRO A 216 -13.86 4.89 -13.02
N PHE A 217 -14.87 5.70 -12.73
CA PHE A 217 -16.16 5.20 -12.30
C PHE A 217 -16.83 4.40 -13.41
N PHE A 218 -17.37 3.25 -13.04
CA PHE A 218 -18.09 2.38 -13.96
C PHE A 218 -19.58 2.75 -14.03
N PRO A 219 -20.27 2.47 -15.15
CA PRO A 219 -21.62 3.00 -15.41
C PRO A 219 -22.63 2.78 -14.28
N LYS A 220 -22.58 1.62 -13.63
CA LYS A 220 -23.53 1.23 -12.56
C LYS A 220 -23.54 2.18 -11.35
N ILE A 221 -22.43 2.87 -11.05
CA ILE A 221 -22.34 3.77 -9.89
C ILE A 221 -22.30 5.25 -10.28
N MET A 222 -22.29 5.59 -11.57
CA MET A 222 -21.91 6.92 -12.06
C MET A 222 -22.77 8.06 -11.48
N SER A 223 -24.06 7.82 -11.24
CA SER A 223 -24.97 8.82 -10.66
C SER A 223 -24.74 9.11 -9.17
N TYR A 224 -24.09 8.20 -8.43
CA TYR A 224 -23.83 8.34 -6.99
C TYR A 224 -22.38 8.02 -6.60
N ALA A 225 -21.46 8.02 -7.57
CA ALA A 225 -20.09 7.56 -7.40
C ALA A 225 -19.29 8.31 -6.32
N PRO A 226 -19.43 9.64 -6.15
CA PRO A 226 -18.84 10.38 -5.03
C PRO A 226 -19.21 9.81 -3.66
N LEU A 227 -20.48 9.42 -3.48
CA LEU A 227 -20.96 8.82 -2.23
C LEU A 227 -20.34 7.44 -2.00
N VAL A 228 -20.21 6.62 -3.05
CA VAL A 228 -19.53 5.31 -2.96
C VAL A 228 -18.04 5.48 -2.63
N ARG A 229 -17.38 6.50 -3.18
CA ARG A 229 -15.98 6.82 -2.85
C ARG A 229 -15.83 7.29 -1.42
N LEU A 230 -16.73 8.15 -0.94
CA LEU A 230 -16.75 8.58 0.46
C LEU A 230 -16.99 7.39 1.40
N ALA A 231 -17.92 6.50 1.07
CA ALA A 231 -18.14 5.27 1.83
C ALA A 231 -16.89 4.38 1.85
N SER A 232 -16.17 4.27 0.73
CA SER A 232 -14.90 3.55 0.65
C SER A 232 -13.84 4.17 1.57
N TYR A 233 -13.78 5.50 1.69
CA TYR A 233 -12.89 6.17 2.65
C TYR A 233 -13.28 5.89 4.10
N ILE A 234 -14.57 5.94 4.42
CA ILE A 234 -15.05 5.61 5.77
C ILE A 234 -14.62 4.19 6.13
N ILE A 235 -14.77 3.23 5.21
CA ILE A 235 -14.31 1.84 5.40
C ILE A 235 -12.79 1.79 5.63
N SER A 236 -12.00 2.39 4.73
CA SER A 236 -10.53 2.41 4.82
C SER A 236 -10.01 3.05 6.11
N PHE A 237 -10.57 4.20 6.52
CA PHE A 237 -10.20 4.86 7.77
C PHE A 237 -10.65 4.06 9.00
N SER A 238 -11.84 3.46 8.98
CA SER A 238 -12.36 2.67 10.09
C SER A 238 -11.53 1.40 10.33
N ILE A 239 -11.16 0.69 9.26
CA ILE A 239 -10.28 -0.48 9.36
C ILE A 239 -8.87 -0.06 9.71
N GLY A 240 -8.36 1.02 9.11
CA GLY A 240 -7.04 1.58 9.43
C GLY A 240 -6.91 1.92 10.91
N PHE A 241 -7.90 2.63 11.47
CA PHE A 241 -8.02 2.90 12.90
C PHE A 241 -8.06 1.60 13.72
N SER A 242 -8.87 0.64 13.29
CA SER A 242 -9.04 -0.62 14.00
C SER A 242 -7.74 -1.42 14.07
N LEU A 243 -6.99 -1.48 12.97
CA LEU A 243 -5.69 -2.15 12.91
C LEU A 243 -4.65 -1.45 13.80
N ILE A 244 -4.63 -0.11 13.85
CA ILE A 244 -3.76 0.64 14.78
C ILE A 244 -4.12 0.30 16.24
N MET A 245 -5.42 0.26 16.57
CA MET A 245 -5.91 -0.05 17.92
C MET A 245 -5.63 -1.49 18.36
N LEU A 246 -5.70 -2.44 17.43
CA LEU A 246 -5.45 -3.87 17.72
C LEU A 246 -3.96 -4.20 17.72
N MET A 247 -3.13 -3.48 16.96
CA MET A 247 -1.71 -3.78 16.84
C MET A 247 -0.98 -3.62 18.19
N PRO A 248 -0.22 -4.63 18.65
CA PRO A 248 0.54 -4.54 19.89
C PRO A 248 1.66 -3.49 19.77
N ASN A 249 1.80 -2.69 20.83
CA ASN A 249 2.94 -1.78 21.02
C ASN A 249 4.03 -2.46 21.88
N LYS A 250 4.40 -3.69 21.52
CA LYS A 250 5.49 -4.44 22.14
C LYS A 250 6.39 -4.98 21.03
N ARG A 251 7.68 -5.16 21.34
CA ARG A 251 8.61 -5.76 20.38
C ARG A 251 8.28 -7.25 20.25
N LEU A 252 7.97 -7.68 19.03
CA LEU A 252 7.59 -9.06 18.68
C LEU A 252 8.79 -9.82 18.06
N GLY A 253 9.98 -9.64 18.63
CA GLY A 253 11.22 -10.24 18.11
C GLY A 253 11.48 -9.87 16.64
N LEU A 254 11.62 -10.89 15.79
CA LEU A 254 11.97 -10.73 14.37
C LEU A 254 10.93 -9.94 13.57
N ILE A 255 9.64 -10.03 13.90
CA ILE A 255 8.56 -9.34 13.17
C ILE A 255 8.77 -7.82 13.18
N THR A 256 9.11 -7.26 14.35
CA THR A 256 9.37 -5.82 14.50
C THR A 256 10.61 -5.39 13.70
N ASP A 257 11.62 -6.26 13.59
CA ASP A 257 12.83 -5.98 12.82
C ASP A 257 12.58 -6.10 11.30
N MET A 258 11.74 -7.03 10.87
CA MET A 258 11.31 -7.20 9.47
C MET A 258 10.48 -6.01 8.96
N GLY A 259 9.67 -5.40 9.81
CA GLY A 259 8.87 -4.20 9.46
C GLY A 259 9.71 -2.99 9.03
N LYS A 260 11.01 -2.98 9.34
CA LYS A 260 11.95 -1.94 8.90
C LYS A 260 12.29 -2.05 7.40
N ASN A 261 12.11 -3.24 6.84
CA ASN A 261 12.52 -3.62 5.49
C ASN A 261 11.31 -3.72 4.52
N SER A 262 10.16 -3.13 4.85
CA SER A 262 8.93 -3.22 4.05
C SER A 262 9.10 -2.72 2.60
N ILE A 263 9.89 -1.68 2.37
CA ILE A 263 10.17 -1.17 1.02
C ILE A 263 10.91 -2.24 0.17
N ASN A 264 11.75 -3.07 0.78
CA ASN A 264 12.47 -4.12 0.04
C ASN A 264 11.54 -5.25 -0.37
N VAL A 265 10.64 -5.68 0.52
CA VAL A 265 9.60 -6.66 0.20
C VAL A 265 8.73 -6.14 -0.95
N TYR A 266 8.29 -4.88 -0.86
CA TYR A 266 7.53 -4.22 -1.91
C TYR A 266 8.28 -4.21 -3.25
N PHE A 267 9.59 -3.95 -3.24
CA PHE A 267 10.40 -3.93 -4.47
C PHE A 267 10.53 -5.32 -5.11
N TRP A 268 10.70 -6.39 -4.32
CA TRP A 268 11.10 -7.69 -4.87
C TRP A 268 9.97 -8.70 -5.09
N HIS A 269 8.85 -8.58 -4.37
CA HIS A 269 7.86 -9.68 -4.30
C HIS A 269 7.30 -10.11 -5.67
N MET A 270 6.90 -9.19 -6.55
CA MET A 270 6.37 -9.59 -7.87
C MET A 270 7.45 -10.12 -8.81
N HIS A 271 8.65 -9.53 -8.80
CA HIS A 271 9.78 -10.05 -9.59
C HIS A 271 10.10 -11.50 -9.23
N ILE A 272 10.10 -11.81 -7.93
CA ILE A 272 10.38 -13.17 -7.44
C ILE A 272 9.19 -14.08 -7.69
N TYR A 273 7.96 -13.60 -7.49
CA TYR A 273 6.76 -14.36 -7.87
C TYR A 273 6.80 -14.78 -9.34
N TYR A 274 7.03 -13.86 -10.28
CA TYR A 274 7.07 -14.18 -11.70
C TYR A 274 8.21 -15.14 -12.06
N THR A 275 9.38 -14.95 -11.44
CA THR A 275 10.53 -15.85 -11.63
C THR A 275 10.20 -17.27 -11.13
N LEU A 276 9.67 -17.40 -9.91
CA LEU A 276 9.29 -18.69 -9.35
C LEU A 276 8.15 -19.34 -10.14
N ASN A 277 7.20 -18.55 -10.63
CA ASN A 277 6.10 -19.07 -11.43
C ASN A 277 6.58 -19.60 -12.79
N LYS A 278 7.53 -18.91 -13.43
CA LYS A 278 8.10 -19.36 -14.70
C LYS A 278 8.94 -20.63 -14.53
N LEU A 279 9.73 -20.73 -13.45
CA LEU A 279 10.64 -21.85 -13.22
C LEU A 279 9.95 -23.10 -12.64
N PHE A 280 9.02 -22.91 -11.70
CA PHE A 280 8.43 -24.00 -10.90
C PHE A 280 6.92 -24.12 -11.06
N GLY A 281 6.25 -23.22 -11.79
CA GLY A 281 4.80 -23.27 -11.98
C GLY A 281 4.02 -23.12 -10.67
N ILE A 282 4.47 -22.27 -9.74
CA ILE A 282 3.85 -22.15 -8.40
C ILE A 282 2.36 -21.79 -8.44
N SER A 283 1.88 -21.13 -9.50
CA SER A 283 0.45 -20.86 -9.72
C SER A 283 -0.37 -22.15 -9.86
N ASN A 284 0.19 -23.22 -10.41
CA ASN A 284 -0.49 -24.51 -10.57
C ASN A 284 -0.94 -25.10 -9.22
N ILE A 285 -0.28 -24.71 -8.12
CA ILE A 285 -0.63 -25.15 -6.78
C ILE A 285 -2.08 -24.81 -6.44
N PHE A 286 -2.59 -23.69 -6.95
CA PHE A 286 -3.96 -23.23 -6.73
C PHE A 286 -5.02 -24.27 -7.14
N HIS A 287 -4.73 -25.09 -8.15
CA HIS A 287 -5.67 -26.06 -8.71
C HIS A 287 -5.79 -27.36 -7.91
N TYR A 288 -4.94 -27.60 -6.90
CA TYR A 288 -5.04 -28.78 -6.01
C TYR A 288 -6.08 -28.61 -4.88
N GLY A 289 -7.22 -27.99 -5.19
CA GLY A 289 -8.33 -27.78 -4.25
C GLY A 289 -7.97 -26.86 -3.08
N VAL A 290 -8.66 -27.04 -1.94
CA VAL A 290 -8.53 -26.16 -0.76
C VAL A 290 -7.12 -26.15 -0.19
N LYS A 291 -6.45 -27.31 -0.13
CA LYS A 291 -5.08 -27.42 0.36
C LYS A 291 -4.11 -26.63 -0.53
N GLY A 292 -4.28 -26.71 -1.84
CA GLY A 292 -3.52 -25.93 -2.82
C GLY A 292 -3.68 -24.42 -2.64
N LYS A 293 -4.93 -23.96 -2.51
CA LYS A 293 -5.23 -22.54 -2.21
C LYS A 293 -4.54 -22.05 -0.93
N ILE A 294 -4.66 -22.80 0.16
CA ILE A 294 -4.00 -22.45 1.43
C ILE A 294 -2.48 -22.45 1.27
N ALA A 295 -1.91 -23.47 0.63
CA ALA A 295 -0.47 -23.55 0.39
C ALA A 295 0.05 -22.34 -0.42
N PHE A 296 -0.72 -21.90 -1.42
CA PHE A 296 -0.37 -20.72 -2.22
C PHE A 296 -0.32 -19.42 -1.39
N LEU A 297 -1.25 -19.25 -0.44
CA LEU A 297 -1.23 -18.12 0.51
C LEU A 297 -0.07 -18.24 1.50
N VAL A 298 0.25 -19.44 1.96
CA VAL A 298 1.41 -19.70 2.84
C VAL A 298 2.72 -19.33 2.12
N ILE A 299 2.85 -19.65 0.83
CA ILE A 299 3.99 -19.22 0.02
C ILE A 299 4.10 -17.70 0.00
N ALA A 300 3.00 -16.97 -0.15
CA ALA A 300 2.99 -15.50 -0.10
C ALA A 300 3.53 -14.96 1.24
N VAL A 301 3.11 -15.56 2.36
CA VAL A 301 3.58 -15.19 3.71
C VAL A 301 5.08 -15.50 3.85
N ILE A 302 5.52 -16.70 3.48
CA ILE A 302 6.93 -17.10 3.54
C ILE A 302 7.78 -16.16 2.68
N LEU A 303 7.32 -15.83 1.48
CA LEU A 303 8.00 -14.89 0.60
C LEU A 303 8.16 -13.53 1.29
N SER A 304 7.12 -13.01 1.94
CA SER A 304 7.23 -11.73 2.68
C SER A 304 8.28 -11.77 3.81
N ILE A 305 8.43 -12.91 4.50
CA ILE A 305 9.42 -13.13 5.56
C ILE A 305 10.85 -13.18 4.99
N ILE A 306 11.04 -13.91 3.88
CA ILE A 306 12.33 -14.04 3.20
C ILE A 306 12.79 -12.67 2.67
N LEU A 307 11.90 -11.93 2.02
CA LEU A 307 12.24 -10.62 1.44
C LEU A 307 12.43 -9.51 2.48
N SER A 308 12.01 -9.76 3.72
CA SER A 308 12.28 -8.86 4.84
C SER A 308 13.70 -9.00 5.40
N GLN A 309 14.49 -9.98 4.93
CA GLN A 309 15.88 -10.14 5.34
C GLN A 309 16.78 -9.05 4.74
N ASN A 310 17.84 -8.67 5.46
CA ASN A 310 18.71 -7.56 5.09
C ASN A 310 19.46 -7.75 3.76
N ILE A 311 19.55 -8.98 3.25
CA ILE A 311 20.20 -9.30 1.98
C ILE A 311 19.48 -8.64 0.78
N PHE A 312 18.15 -8.46 0.88
CA PHE A 312 17.33 -7.85 -0.18
C PHE A 312 17.37 -6.31 -0.17
N ASN A 313 18.13 -5.70 0.76
CA ASN A 313 18.23 -4.25 0.89
C ASN A 313 19.11 -3.60 -0.19
N PHE A 314 19.75 -4.37 -1.08
CA PHE A 314 20.86 -3.89 -1.90
C PHE A 314 20.53 -2.73 -2.87
N PRO A 315 19.41 -2.69 -3.64
CA PRO A 315 19.17 -1.56 -4.54
C PRO A 315 18.82 -0.30 -3.74
N ILE A 316 18.00 -0.45 -2.70
CA ILE A 316 17.50 0.65 -1.89
C ILE A 316 18.62 1.25 -1.03
N LYS A 317 19.51 0.42 -0.47
CA LYS A 317 20.67 0.87 0.29
C LYS A 317 21.64 1.66 -0.58
N GLN A 318 21.89 1.21 -1.81
CA GLN A 318 22.79 1.89 -2.74
C GLN A 318 22.22 3.24 -3.17
N ILE A 319 20.94 3.29 -3.58
CA ILE A 319 20.27 4.55 -3.94
C ILE A 319 20.28 5.52 -2.74
N ARG A 320 19.95 5.05 -1.54
CA ARG A 320 19.99 5.88 -0.32
C ARG A 320 21.37 6.47 -0.09
N ASN A 321 22.42 5.66 -0.24
CA ASN A 321 23.78 6.13 -0.04
C ASN A 321 24.13 7.25 -1.03
N GLN A 322 23.75 7.14 -2.29
CA GLN A 322 24.04 8.16 -3.30
C GLN A 322 23.22 9.45 -3.12
N VAL A 323 21.94 9.33 -2.78
CA VAL A 323 21.06 10.50 -2.65
C VAL A 323 21.35 11.31 -1.39
N PHE A 324 21.83 10.67 -0.32
CA PHE A 324 22.09 11.32 0.96
C PHE A 324 23.59 11.50 1.27
N SER A 325 24.52 11.04 0.42
CA SER A 325 25.98 11.25 0.58
C SER A 325 26.42 12.69 0.28
N SER A 326 25.77 13.37 -0.66
CA SER A 326 26.13 14.73 -1.09
C SER A 326 26.03 15.80 0.02
N LYS A 327 25.43 15.47 1.18
CA LYS A 327 25.31 16.35 2.35
C LYS A 327 26.35 16.11 3.45
N LYS A 328 27.26 15.15 3.30
CA LYS A 328 28.41 15.03 4.22
C LYS A 328 29.57 15.98 3.85
N ALA A 329 29.48 16.68 2.72
CA ALA A 329 30.52 17.54 2.19
C ALA A 329 30.10 19.03 2.09
N SER A 330 28.99 19.44 2.72
CA SER A 330 28.48 20.82 2.72
C SER A 330 28.35 21.38 4.13
#